data_AF-A0A8W8NAB3-F1
#
_entry.id   AF-A0A8W8NAB3-F1
#
_cell.length_a   1.000
_cell.length_b   1.000
_cell.length_c   1.000
_cell.angle_alpha   90.00
_cell.angle_beta   90.00
_cell.angle_gamma   90.00
#
_symmetry.space_group_name_H-M   'P 1'
#
loop_
_entity.id
_entity.type
_entity.pdbx_description
1 polymer ?
#
loop_
_entity_poly.entity_id
_entity_poly.type
_entity_poly.pdbx_seq_one_letter_code
_entity_poly.pdbx_strand_id
1 'polypeptide(L)'
;MKQYQAVCVLMCGVIVSTFGIETQECKPTNNRYLVCCKVTCNPGFFVDVCKVNGTADRCKPCPEGTYLDDITDSEFPVKCRTYDCPPESIPASSLPPEPACRKRCVCDVQRRYVGSDPCACERSTVTCPHGKSLTIDNTCEPM
;
A
#
# COMPACT_ATOMS: atom_id res chain seq x y z
N MET A 1 -25.24 24.84 21.43
CA MET A 1 -25.80 25.64 20.32
C MET A 1 -24.86 26.79 20.02
N LYS A 2 -24.09 26.71 18.93
CA LYS A 2 -23.32 27.83 18.39
C LYS A 2 -23.45 27.79 16.87
N GLN A 3 -24.14 28.80 16.34
CA GLN A 3 -24.20 29.13 14.93
C GLN A 3 -22.81 29.56 14.45
N TYR A 4 -22.37 29.09 13.30
CA TYR A 4 -21.32 29.74 12.52
C TYR A 4 -21.75 29.79 11.05
N GLN A 5 -21.68 30.99 10.49
CA GLN A 5 -22.25 31.37 9.22
C GLN A 5 -21.58 30.69 8.02
N ALA A 6 -22.40 30.33 7.04
CA ALA A 6 -21.97 29.92 5.71
C ALA A 6 -21.43 31.15 4.97
N VAL A 7 -20.11 31.18 4.76
CA VAL A 7 -19.49 32.12 3.83
C VAL A 7 -19.33 31.39 2.49
N CYS A 8 -20.24 31.66 1.56
CA CYS A 8 -20.06 31.32 0.15
C CYS A 8 -19.02 32.25 -0.47
N VAL A 9 -17.79 31.78 -0.64
CA VAL A 9 -16.81 32.40 -1.54
C VAL A 9 -16.70 31.54 -2.79
N LEU A 10 -17.35 32.02 -3.85
CA LEU A 10 -17.21 31.56 -5.22
C LEU A 10 -15.86 32.04 -5.75
N MET A 11 -14.78 31.29 -5.51
CA MET A 11 -13.51 31.40 -6.25
C MET A 11 -12.78 30.04 -6.22
N CYS A 12 -12.67 29.41 -7.40
CA CYS A 12 -11.87 28.24 -7.78
C CYS A 12 -11.47 27.25 -6.67
N GLY A 13 -12.13 26.09 -6.69
CA GLY A 13 -12.06 25.06 -5.67
C GLY A 13 -10.66 24.55 -5.36
N VAL A 14 -10.25 24.73 -4.11
CA VAL A 14 -9.31 23.86 -3.43
C VAL A 14 -10.09 23.21 -2.29
N ILE A 15 -10.69 22.06 -2.56
CA ILE A 15 -11.32 21.24 -1.51
C ILE A 15 -10.17 20.47 -0.85
N VAL A 16 -9.59 21.04 0.21
CA VAL A 16 -8.67 20.29 1.07
C VAL A 16 -9.52 19.37 1.94
N SER A 17 -9.79 18.16 1.45
CA SER A 17 -10.37 17.08 2.26
C SER A 17 -9.25 16.44 3.08
N THR A 18 -9.33 16.57 4.40
CA THR A 18 -8.29 16.15 5.37
C THR A 18 -8.24 14.64 5.66
N PHE A 19 -8.32 13.80 4.63
CA PHE A 19 -8.09 12.36 4.76
C PHE A 19 -7.23 11.86 3.58
N GLY A 20 -5.91 11.90 3.75
CA GLY A 20 -4.91 11.45 2.77
C GLY A 20 -4.24 12.62 2.05
N ILE A 21 -2.93 12.76 2.25
CA ILE A 21 -2.12 13.87 1.75
C ILE A 21 -1.89 13.67 0.24
N GLU A 22 -2.70 14.33 -0.59
CA GLU A 22 -2.52 14.43 -2.05
C GLU A 22 -1.99 15.83 -2.40
N THR A 23 -1.02 15.93 -3.31
CA THR A 23 -0.69 17.20 -3.97
C THR A 23 -1.31 17.19 -5.37
N GLN A 24 -2.34 18.01 -5.55
CA GLN A 24 -3.05 18.17 -6.83
C GLN A 24 -2.56 19.43 -7.54
N GLU A 25 -1.96 19.29 -8.73
CA GLU A 25 -1.56 20.43 -9.57
C GLU A 25 -2.54 20.61 -10.73
N CYS A 26 -3.49 21.53 -10.56
CA CYS A 26 -4.39 21.95 -11.65
C CYS A 26 -3.85 23.24 -12.27
N LYS A 27 -2.99 23.16 -13.30
CA LYS A 27 -2.69 24.32 -14.14
C LYS A 27 -3.60 24.28 -15.38
N PRO A 28 -4.52 25.23 -15.56
CA PRO A 28 -5.27 25.33 -16.80
C PRO A 28 -4.30 25.67 -17.94
N THR A 29 -3.96 24.70 -18.78
CA THR A 29 -3.28 24.97 -20.04
C THR A 29 -4.26 25.69 -20.97
N ASN A 30 -3.85 26.83 -21.50
CA ASN A 30 -4.63 27.76 -22.30
C ASN A 30 -4.99 27.23 -23.71
N ASN A 31 -5.27 25.92 -23.83
CA ASN A 31 -5.57 25.26 -25.08
C ASN A 31 -6.75 24.29 -24.89
N ARG A 32 -7.68 24.28 -25.85
CA ARG A 32 -9.05 23.74 -25.83
C ARG A 32 -9.24 22.22 -25.61
N TYR A 33 -8.33 21.53 -24.93
CA TYR A 33 -8.50 20.13 -24.54
C TYR A 33 -8.15 19.96 -23.06
N LEU A 34 -9.17 19.94 -22.19
CA LEU A 34 -9.02 19.64 -20.76
C LEU A 34 -8.77 18.13 -20.60
N VAL A 35 -7.50 17.75 -20.72
CA VAL A 35 -6.98 16.47 -20.25
C VAL A 35 -7.17 16.40 -18.72
N CYS A 36 -7.34 15.20 -18.18
CA CYS A 36 -7.42 14.96 -16.74
C CYS A 36 -6.36 15.76 -15.96
N CYS A 37 -6.76 16.39 -14.85
CA CYS A 37 -5.79 17.01 -13.95
C CYS A 37 -4.89 15.92 -13.37
N LYS A 38 -3.58 16.18 -13.36
CA LYS A 38 -2.57 15.21 -12.94
C LYS A 38 -2.44 15.17 -11.42
N VAL A 39 -2.08 13.99 -10.90
CA VAL A 39 -1.84 13.76 -9.48
C VAL A 39 -0.53 13.01 -9.26
N THR A 40 -0.02 13.12 -8.04
CA THR A 40 1.07 12.28 -7.52
C THR A 40 0.54 11.54 -6.30
N CYS A 41 0.70 10.22 -6.29
CA CYS A 41 0.21 9.30 -5.28
C CYS A 41 1.34 8.76 -4.43
N ASN A 42 1.12 8.76 -3.12
CA ASN A 42 2.02 8.18 -2.13
C ASN A 42 2.06 6.64 -2.24
N PRO A 43 3.08 5.99 -1.65
CA PRO A 43 3.13 4.53 -1.55
C PRO A 43 1.83 3.94 -0.99
N GLY A 44 1.43 2.79 -1.53
CA GLY A 44 0.15 2.13 -1.25
C GLY A 44 -1.02 2.61 -2.11
N PHE A 45 -0.83 3.62 -2.96
CA PHE A 45 -1.87 4.15 -3.85
C PHE A 45 -1.41 4.15 -5.31
N PHE A 46 -2.30 3.79 -6.22
CA PHE A 46 -2.08 3.86 -7.67
C PHE A 46 -2.93 4.96 -8.31
N VAL A 47 -2.51 5.40 -9.50
CA VAL A 47 -3.25 6.39 -10.28
C VAL A 47 -4.45 5.74 -10.99
N ASP A 48 -5.65 6.18 -10.65
CA ASP A 48 -6.87 5.95 -11.41
C ASP A 48 -7.10 7.11 -12.38
N VAL A 49 -6.84 6.85 -13.66
CA VAL A 49 -6.92 7.85 -14.71
C VAL A 49 -8.37 8.24 -14.95
N CYS A 50 -8.61 9.55 -15.00
CA CYS A 50 -9.93 10.09 -15.22
C CYS A 50 -10.49 9.65 -16.59
N LYS A 51 -11.78 9.32 -16.63
CA LYS A 51 -12.46 8.88 -17.87
C LYS A 51 -13.25 10.00 -18.56
N VAL A 52 -13.38 11.15 -17.89
CA VAL A 52 -14.20 12.28 -18.34
C VAL A 52 -13.32 13.51 -18.42
N ASN A 53 -13.23 14.10 -19.62
CA ASN A 53 -12.45 15.32 -19.85
C ASN A 53 -12.94 16.45 -18.93
N GLY A 54 -11.99 17.23 -18.40
CA GLY A 54 -12.28 18.28 -17.42
C GLY A 54 -12.48 17.79 -15.98
N THR A 55 -12.16 16.53 -15.69
CA THR A 55 -12.05 16.01 -14.31
C THR A 55 -10.58 15.81 -13.92
N ALA A 56 -10.33 15.08 -12.82
CA ALA A 56 -8.99 14.84 -12.28
C ALA A 56 -8.71 13.34 -12.17
N ASP A 57 -7.46 12.96 -12.38
CA ASP A 57 -6.94 11.66 -11.95
C ASP A 57 -7.03 11.57 -10.43
N ARG A 58 -7.04 10.34 -9.89
CA ARG A 58 -7.23 10.12 -8.46
C ARG A 58 -6.25 9.08 -7.94
N CYS A 59 -5.82 9.24 -6.70
CA CYS A 59 -5.09 8.19 -6.01
C CYS A 59 -6.08 7.20 -5.39
N LYS A 60 -6.02 5.94 -5.82
CA LYS A 60 -6.81 4.85 -5.24
C LYS A 60 -5.91 3.91 -4.46
N PRO A 61 -6.35 3.40 -3.29
CA PRO A 61 -5.56 2.43 -2.54
C PRO A 61 -5.36 1.17 -3.37
N CYS A 62 -4.21 0.53 -3.21
CA CYS A 62 -3.96 -0.76 -3.84
C CYS A 62 -5.01 -1.81 -3.42
N PRO A 63 -5.50 -2.64 -4.35
CA PRO A 63 -6.40 -3.74 -4.03
C PRO A 63 -5.82 -4.67 -2.96
N GLU A 64 -6.70 -5.37 -2.24
CA GLU A 64 -6.29 -6.39 -1.27
C GLU A 64 -5.37 -7.43 -1.94
N GLY A 65 -4.32 -7.85 -1.22
CA GLY A 65 -3.31 -8.77 -1.76
C GLY A 65 -2.34 -8.13 -2.76
N THR A 66 -2.31 -6.81 -2.87
CA THR A 66 -1.33 -6.07 -3.68
C THR A 66 -0.69 -4.93 -2.90
N TYR A 67 0.45 -4.43 -3.37
CA TYR A 67 1.21 -3.35 -2.75
C TYR A 67 1.88 -2.46 -3.80
N LEU A 68 2.24 -1.24 -3.40
CA LEU A 68 3.06 -0.35 -4.21
C LEU A 68 3.98 0.46 -3.29
N ASP A 69 5.29 0.30 -3.45
CA ASP A 69 6.28 0.93 -2.58
C ASP A 69 6.75 2.30 -3.08
N ASP A 70 6.65 2.49 -4.40
CA ASP A 70 7.13 3.68 -5.08
C ASP A 70 6.03 4.73 -5.15
N ILE A 71 6.42 6.01 -5.07
CA ILE A 71 5.55 7.12 -5.47
C ILE A 71 5.24 6.96 -6.97
N THR A 72 4.00 7.24 -7.36
CA THR A 72 3.57 7.21 -8.76
C THR A 72 2.79 8.46 -9.13
N ASP A 73 2.77 8.82 -10.41
CA ASP A 73 2.05 10.00 -10.88
C ASP A 73 1.35 9.75 -12.22
N SER A 74 0.53 10.70 -12.64
CA SER A 74 -0.25 10.63 -13.88
C SER A 74 0.59 10.56 -15.16
N GLU A 75 1.86 10.96 -15.13
CA GLU A 75 2.76 10.87 -16.30
C GLU A 75 3.39 9.48 -16.40
N PHE A 76 3.72 8.90 -15.24
CA PHE A 76 4.34 7.59 -15.10
C PHE A 76 3.53 6.71 -14.12
N PRO A 77 2.33 6.26 -14.55
CA PRO A 77 1.48 5.46 -13.69
C PRO A 77 2.08 4.07 -13.48
N VAL A 78 2.39 3.75 -12.23
CA VAL A 78 2.89 2.46 -11.77
C VAL A 78 1.72 1.67 -11.19
N LYS A 79 1.64 0.39 -11.53
CA LYS A 79 0.59 -0.51 -11.04
C LYS A 79 1.00 -1.14 -9.72
N CYS A 80 0.01 -1.41 -8.86
CA CYS A 80 0.21 -2.25 -7.68
C CYS A 80 0.71 -3.65 -8.09
N ARG A 81 1.63 -4.19 -7.30
CA ARG A 81 2.25 -5.50 -7.48
C ARG A 81 1.57 -6.52 -6.57
N THR A 82 1.37 -7.73 -7.05
CA THR A 82 0.89 -8.85 -6.22
C THR A 82 2.01 -9.34 -5.31
N TYR A 83 1.66 -9.81 -4.12
CA TYR A 83 2.61 -10.57 -3.31
C TYR A 83 2.88 -11.91 -4.00
N ASP A 84 4.15 -12.17 -4.33
CA ASP A 84 4.61 -13.42 -4.92
C ASP A 84 5.35 -14.24 -3.86
N CYS A 85 4.61 -14.74 -2.87
CA CYS A 85 5.18 -15.54 -1.78
C CYS A 85 5.24 -17.03 -2.13
N PRO A 86 6.35 -17.71 -1.82
CA PRO A 86 6.43 -19.16 -1.85
C PRO A 86 5.32 -19.86 -1.05
N PRO A 87 4.97 -21.12 -1.36
CA PRO A 87 3.88 -21.85 -0.69
C PRO A 87 4.00 -21.99 0.84
N GLU A 88 5.23 -21.93 1.36
CA GLU A 88 5.59 -22.04 2.78
C GLU A 88 5.61 -20.69 3.52
N SER A 89 5.37 -19.58 2.80
CA SER A 89 5.33 -18.22 3.36
C SER A 89 4.02 -17.51 3.03
N ILE A 90 3.78 -16.43 3.77
CA ILE A 90 2.60 -15.57 3.63
C ILE A 90 3.03 -14.11 3.41
N PRO A 91 2.18 -13.27 2.80
CA PRO A 91 2.46 -11.85 2.62
C PRO A 91 2.79 -11.13 3.92
N ALA A 92 3.78 -10.25 3.86
CA ALA A 92 4.17 -9.38 4.97
C ALA A 92 4.13 -7.90 4.54
N SER A 93 3.91 -7.00 5.49
CA SER A 93 3.92 -5.56 5.22
C SER A 93 5.33 -5.00 4.95
N SER A 94 6.36 -5.63 5.51
CA SER A 94 7.77 -5.22 5.39
C SER A 94 8.60 -6.22 4.59
N LEU A 95 9.73 -5.75 4.06
CA LEU A 95 10.77 -6.64 3.54
C LEU A 95 11.48 -7.33 4.72
N PRO A 96 11.88 -8.61 4.56
CA PRO A 96 12.71 -9.29 5.53
C PRO A 96 14.12 -8.66 5.58
N PRO A 97 14.81 -8.74 6.72
CA PRO A 97 16.18 -8.28 6.85
C PRO A 97 17.14 -9.12 5.99
N GLU A 98 18.19 -8.48 5.46
CA GLU A 98 19.25 -9.22 4.74
C GLU A 98 19.93 -10.24 5.66
N PRO A 99 20.40 -11.39 5.13
CA PRO A 99 20.56 -11.76 3.72
C PRO A 99 19.38 -12.50 3.06
N ALA A 100 18.18 -12.41 3.65
CA ALA A 100 16.98 -13.07 3.13
C ALA A 100 16.61 -12.64 1.70
N CYS A 101 15.79 -13.44 1.02
CA CYS A 101 15.26 -13.03 -0.27
C CYS A 101 14.40 -11.76 -0.13
N ARG A 102 14.58 -10.79 -1.03
CA ARG A 102 13.88 -9.49 -0.99
C ARG A 102 12.42 -9.60 -1.46
N LYS A 103 11.64 -10.50 -0.88
CA LYS A 103 10.20 -10.64 -1.07
C LYS A 103 9.47 -10.22 0.21
N ARG A 104 8.38 -9.46 0.08
CA ARG A 104 7.54 -9.02 1.21
C ARG A 104 6.70 -10.19 1.75
N CYS A 105 7.38 -11.17 2.32
CA CYS A 105 6.82 -12.42 2.78
C CYS A 105 7.49 -12.80 4.11
N VAL A 106 6.81 -13.63 4.90
CA VAL A 106 7.33 -14.24 6.13
C VAL A 106 6.90 -15.70 6.17
N CYS A 107 7.72 -16.60 6.73
CA CYS A 107 7.35 -18.00 6.84
C CYS A 107 6.05 -18.18 7.64
N ASP A 108 5.21 -19.11 7.20
CA ASP A 108 3.92 -19.37 7.82
C ASP A 108 4.09 -20.22 9.09
N VAL A 109 4.32 -19.53 10.21
CA VAL A 109 4.51 -20.15 11.52
C VAL A 109 3.25 -20.90 11.98
N GLN A 110 2.05 -20.48 11.56
CA GLN A 110 0.80 -21.17 11.87
C GLN A 110 0.76 -22.56 11.22
N ARG A 111 1.28 -22.67 10.00
CA ARG A 111 1.49 -23.94 9.29
C ARG A 111 2.80 -24.65 9.65
N ARG A 112 3.48 -24.21 10.72
CA ARG A 112 4.75 -24.76 11.23
C ARG A 112 5.94 -24.57 10.27
N TYR A 113 5.94 -23.53 9.46
CA TYR A 113 7.10 -23.13 8.66
C TYR A 113 7.85 -21.98 9.36
N VAL A 114 9.17 -22.11 9.47
CA VAL A 114 10.05 -21.23 10.23
C VAL A 114 11.28 -20.85 9.41
N GLY A 115 12.02 -19.84 9.86
CA GLY A 115 13.21 -19.33 9.18
C GLY A 115 13.11 -17.84 8.84
N SER A 116 14.25 -17.16 8.82
CA SER A 116 14.33 -15.73 8.51
C SER A 116 14.25 -15.43 7.00
N ASP A 117 14.57 -16.41 6.15
CA ASP A 117 14.44 -16.30 4.70
C ASP A 117 13.09 -16.85 4.22
N PRO A 118 12.14 -16.00 3.78
CA PRO A 118 10.84 -16.45 3.33
C PRO A 118 10.88 -17.23 2.00
N CYS A 119 12.03 -17.29 1.33
CA CYS A 119 12.26 -18.14 0.16
C CYS A 119 12.78 -19.54 0.49
N ALA A 120 13.20 -19.78 1.73
CA ALA A 120 13.80 -21.03 2.17
C ALA A 120 13.23 -21.46 3.52
N CYS A 121 11.92 -21.31 3.71
CA CYS A 121 11.26 -21.71 4.95
C CYS A 121 11.39 -23.20 5.21
N GLU A 122 11.73 -23.57 6.44
CA GLU A 122 11.86 -24.96 6.87
C GLU A 122 10.65 -25.39 7.69
N ARG A 123 10.28 -26.67 7.59
CA ARG A 123 9.24 -27.22 8.45
C ARG A 123 9.81 -27.44 9.84
N SER A 124 9.22 -26.81 10.84
CA SER A 124 9.60 -26.98 12.25
C SER A 124 9.33 -28.41 12.72
N THR A 125 10.31 -28.97 13.41
CA THR A 125 10.22 -30.24 14.14
C THR A 125 9.88 -30.03 15.62
N VAL A 126 9.83 -28.76 16.07
CA VAL A 126 9.61 -28.40 17.47
C VAL A 126 8.12 -28.47 17.80
N THR A 127 7.79 -29.12 18.92
CA THR A 127 6.44 -29.14 19.48
C THR A 127 6.41 -28.30 20.74
N CYS A 128 5.70 -27.17 20.69
CA CYS A 128 5.60 -26.28 21.84
C CYS A 128 4.64 -26.82 22.91
N PRO A 129 5.00 -26.71 24.20
CA PRO A 129 4.11 -27.07 25.29
C PRO A 129 2.93 -26.10 25.38
N HIS A 130 1.89 -26.49 26.13
CA HIS A 130 0.69 -25.69 26.31
C HIS A 130 1.03 -24.28 26.84
N GLY A 131 0.41 -23.25 26.24
CA GLY A 131 0.65 -21.84 26.60
C GLY A 131 1.90 -21.20 25.96
N LYS A 132 2.57 -21.90 25.03
CA LYS A 132 3.66 -21.35 24.22
C LYS A 132 3.35 -21.44 22.73
N SER A 133 3.79 -20.44 21.97
CA SER A 133 3.73 -20.41 20.50
C SER A 133 5.10 -20.64 19.88
N LEU A 134 5.10 -21.29 18.72
CA LEU A 134 6.27 -21.38 17.87
C LEU A 134 6.61 -19.99 17.33
N THR A 135 7.88 -19.66 17.24
CA THR A 135 8.40 -18.42 16.66
C THR A 135 9.09 -18.69 15.33
N ILE A 136 9.42 -17.61 14.61
CA ILE A 136 10.17 -17.66 13.36
C ILE A 136 11.57 -18.25 13.52
N ASP A 137 12.16 -18.13 14.72
CA ASP A 137 13.49 -18.64 15.07
C ASP A 137 13.47 -20.13 15.47
N ASN A 138 12.34 -20.81 15.23
CA ASN A 138 12.14 -22.22 15.59
C ASN A 138 12.24 -22.48 17.10
N THR A 139 11.80 -21.52 17.92
CA THR A 139 11.76 -21.63 19.38
C THR A 139 10.32 -21.54 19.90
N CYS A 140 10.12 -21.87 21.17
CA CYS A 140 8.81 -21.77 21.82
C CYS A 140 8.82 -20.66 22.85
N GLU A 141 8.04 -19.62 22.60
CA GLU A 141 7.90 -18.47 23.48
C GLU A 141 6.50 -18.43 24.12
N PRO A 142 6.36 -17.89 25.34
CA PRO A 142 5.03 -17.65 25.93
C PRO A 142 4.16 -16.81 25.00
N MET A 143 2.89 -17.17 24.90
CA MET A 143 1.89 -16.40 24.12
C MET A 143 1.53 -15.08 24.80
#